data_AF-A0A1J3JGH0-F1
#
_entry.id   AF-A0A1J3JGH0-F1
#
_cell.length_a   1.000
_cell.length_b   1.000
_cell.length_c   1.000
_cell.angle_alpha   90.00
_cell.angle_beta   90.00
_cell.angle_gamma   90.00
#
_symmetry.space_group_name_H-M   'P 1'
#
loop_
_entity.id
_entity.type
_entity.pdbx_description
1 polymer ?
#
loop_
_entity_poly.entity_id
_entity_poly.type
_entity_poly.pdbx_seq_one_letter_code
_entity_poly.pdbx_strand_id
1 'polypeptide(L)'
;YEKLEELEGKMREAGYQPETELALHDVEEEERELMVKVHSERLAIAFGLIATEPGTEIRIIKNLRVCLDCHTATKLISKITER
;
A
#
# COMPACT_ATOMS: atom_id res chain seq x y z
N TYR A 1 -0.11 -7.79 10.01
CA TYR A 1 -1.01 -6.96 9.19
C TYR A 1 -1.42 -5.66 9.87
N GLU A 2 -1.32 -5.55 11.21
CA GLU A 2 -1.59 -4.30 11.96
C GLU A 2 -0.96 -3.05 11.33
N LYS A 3 0.32 -3.09 10.91
CA LYS A 3 0.95 -1.93 10.26
C LYS A 3 0.30 -1.55 8.93
N LEU A 4 -0.19 -2.52 8.16
CA LEU A 4 -0.92 -2.24 6.91
C LEU A 4 -2.27 -1.59 7.20
N GLU A 5 -2.97 -2.02 8.24
CA GLU A 5 -4.23 -1.43 8.68
C GLU A 5 -4.04 0.01 9.20
N GLU A 6 -2.98 0.24 9.98
CA GLU A 6 -2.59 1.59 10.41
C GLU A 6 -2.31 2.51 9.21
N LEU A 7 -1.51 2.04 8.25
CA LEU A 7 -1.21 2.80 7.04
C LEU A 7 -2.45 3.05 6.21
N GLU A 8 -3.34 2.06 6.09
CA GLU A 8 -4.60 2.21 5.36
C GLU A 8 -5.52 3.23 6.01
N GLY A 9 -5.66 3.22 7.35
CA GLY A 9 -6.40 4.24 8.08
C GLY A 9 -5.86 5.64 7.77
N LYS A 10 -4.54 5.84 7.93
CA LYS A 10 -3.89 7.13 7.64
C LYS A 10 -4.01 7.55 6.18
N MET A 11 -3.94 6.59 5.25
CA MET A 11 -4.15 6.86 3.83
C MET A 11 -5.59 7.31 3.57
N ARG A 12 -6.60 6.64 4.15
CA ARG A 12 -8.02 7.01 4.02
C ARG A 12 -8.27 8.41 4.60
N GLU A 13 -7.67 8.75 5.74
CA GLU A 13 -7.70 10.11 6.31
C GLU A 13 -7.07 11.15 5.37
N ALA A 14 -6.06 10.76 4.60
CA ALA A 14 -5.43 11.59 3.58
C ALA A 14 -6.18 11.60 2.21
N GLY A 15 -7.37 11.00 2.14
CA GLY A 15 -8.22 10.97 0.94
C GLY A 15 -7.90 9.85 -0.04
N TYR A 16 -7.21 8.79 0.40
CA TYR A 16 -7.00 7.60 -0.42
C TYR A 16 -8.32 6.86 -0.69
N GLN A 17 -8.56 6.57 -1.95
CA GLN A 17 -9.62 5.69 -2.40
C GLN A 17 -8.98 4.52 -3.17
N PRO A 18 -9.22 3.26 -2.78
CA PRO A 18 -8.65 2.11 -3.47
C PRO A 18 -9.09 2.08 -4.93
N GLU A 19 -8.15 1.89 -5.85
CA GLU A 19 -8.47 1.71 -7.26
C GLU A 19 -8.73 0.23 -7.53
N THR A 20 -10.01 -0.15 -7.59
CA THR A 20 -10.47 -1.55 -7.71
C THR A 20 -10.81 -1.98 -9.14
N GLU A 21 -10.64 -1.08 -10.13
CA GLU A 21 -10.99 -1.30 -11.55
C GLU A 21 -10.28 -2.50 -12.20
N LEU A 22 -9.16 -2.98 -11.64
CA LEU A 22 -8.38 -4.11 -12.17
C LEU A 22 -8.71 -5.47 -11.53
N ALA A 23 -9.57 -5.52 -10.52
CA ALA A 23 -9.96 -6.80 -9.95
C ALA A 23 -10.93 -7.53 -10.90
N LEU A 24 -10.71 -8.83 -11.07
CA LEU A 24 -11.49 -9.72 -11.94
C LEU A 24 -13.00 -9.46 -11.76
N HIS A 25 -13.75 -9.52 -12.86
CA HIS A 25 -15.15 -9.05 -12.94
C HIS A 25 -16.16 -9.72 -11.98
N ASP A 26 -15.76 -10.74 -11.21
CA ASP A 26 -16.61 -11.63 -10.41
C ASP A 26 -16.18 -11.73 -8.92
N VAL A 27 -15.69 -10.63 -8.34
CA VAL A 27 -15.34 -10.58 -6.90
C VAL A 27 -16.04 -9.39 -6.25
N GLU A 28 -16.64 -9.60 -5.07
CA GLU A 28 -17.33 -8.56 -4.28
C GLU A 28 -16.35 -7.42 -3.94
N GLU A 29 -16.85 -6.18 -3.82
CA GLU A 29 -16.01 -4.98 -3.66
C GLU A 29 -15.05 -5.07 -2.46
N GLU A 30 -15.50 -5.66 -1.35
CA GLU A 30 -14.69 -5.92 -0.15
C GLU A 30 -13.54 -6.91 -0.40
N GLU A 31 -13.77 -7.93 -1.23
CA GLU A 31 -12.74 -8.90 -1.62
C GLU A 31 -11.73 -8.26 -2.59
N ARG A 32 -12.17 -7.34 -3.44
CA ARG A 32 -11.28 -6.56 -4.30
C ARG A 32 -10.35 -5.67 -3.48
N GLU A 33 -10.87 -4.96 -2.47
CA GLU A 33 -10.07 -4.14 -1.56
C GLU A 33 -9.01 -4.98 -0.81
N LEU A 34 -9.39 -6.18 -0.36
CA LEU A 34 -8.46 -7.12 0.27
C LEU A 34 -7.33 -7.55 -0.68
N MET A 35 -7.62 -7.79 -1.97
CA MET A 35 -6.61 -8.20 -2.93
C MET A 35 -5.54 -7.11 -3.15
N VAL A 36 -5.93 -5.85 -3.36
CA VAL A 36 -4.97 -4.75 -3.52
C VAL A 36 -4.23 -4.41 -2.23
N LYS A 37 -4.86 -4.59 -1.07
CA LYS A 37 -4.25 -4.36 0.25
C LYS A 37 -3.03 -5.24 0.52
N VAL A 38 -3.01 -6.44 -0.05
CA VAL A 38 -1.99 -7.47 0.22
C VAL A 38 -0.98 -7.61 -0.94
N HIS A 39 -0.94 -6.64 -1.85
CA HIS A 39 0.12 -6.58 -2.84
C HIS A 39 1.51 -6.59 -2.19
N SER A 40 2.46 -7.28 -2.82
CA SER A 40 3.80 -7.50 -2.27
C SER A 40 4.56 -6.18 -2.03
N GLU A 41 4.29 -5.15 -2.82
CA GLU A 41 4.80 -3.79 -2.60
C GLU A 41 4.36 -3.23 -1.24
N ARG A 42 3.07 -3.29 -0.91
CA ARG A 42 2.54 -2.76 0.37
C ARG A 42 3.12 -3.54 1.55
N LEU A 43 3.19 -4.86 1.45
CA LEU A 43 3.82 -5.71 2.46
C LEU A 43 5.29 -5.35 2.68
N ALA A 44 6.05 -5.17 1.61
CA ALA A 44 7.45 -4.79 1.69
C ALA A 44 7.66 -3.39 2.31
N ILE A 45 6.80 -2.40 2.00
CA ILE A 45 6.83 -1.09 2.65
C ILE A 45 6.53 -1.23 4.14
N ALA A 46 5.45 -1.93 4.50
CA ALA A 46 5.07 -2.12 5.90
C ALA A 46 6.16 -2.81 6.70
N PHE A 47 6.78 -3.86 6.15
CA PHE A 47 7.90 -4.54 6.77
C PHE A 47 9.12 -3.61 6.91
N GLY A 48 9.47 -2.86 5.85
CA GLY A 48 10.56 -1.89 5.90
C GLY A 48 10.38 -0.85 6.99
N LEU A 49 9.16 -0.31 7.15
CA LEU A 49 8.83 0.65 8.20
C LEU A 49 8.91 0.07 9.61
N ILE A 50 8.62 -1.22 9.79
CA ILE A 50 8.76 -1.91 11.09
C ILE A 50 10.23 -2.20 11.39
N ALA A 51 10.98 -2.65 10.38
CA ALA A 51 12.33 -3.19 10.56
C ALA A 51 13.44 -2.13 10.63
N THR A 52 13.12 -0.86 10.41
CA THR A 52 14.10 0.21 10.31
C THR A 52 13.68 1.44 11.10
N GLU A 53 14.66 2.21 11.56
CA GLU A 53 14.41 3.42 12.33
C GLU A 53 13.68 4.50 11.51
N PRO A 54 12.86 5.36 12.14
CA PRO A 54 12.24 6.51 11.48
C PRO A 54 13.28 7.35 10.73
N GLY A 55 12.92 7.82 9.53
CA GLY A 55 13.82 8.58 8.65
C GLY A 55 14.80 7.74 7.81
N THR A 56 14.86 6.42 8.00
CA THR A 56 15.68 5.55 7.14
C THR A 56 15.10 5.48 5.72
N GLU A 57 15.92 5.56 4.67
CA GLU A 57 15.43 5.38 3.30
C GLU A 57 14.98 3.93 3.05
N ILE A 58 13.79 3.70 2.47
CA ILE A 58 13.32 2.37 2.06
C ILE A 58 13.29 2.31 0.54
N ARG A 59 14.01 1.35 -0.06
CA ARG A 59 14.01 1.12 -1.51
C ARG A 59 13.36 -0.22 -1.83
N ILE A 60 12.32 -0.19 -2.66
CA ILE A 60 11.61 -1.39 -3.12
C ILE A 60 11.85 -1.58 -4.61
N ILE A 61 12.36 -2.75 -4.97
CA ILE A 61 12.66 -3.13 -6.35
C ILE A 61 11.77 -4.31 -6.71
N LYS A 62 11.09 -4.23 -7.85
CA LYS A 62 10.23 -5.29 -8.39
C LYS A 62 10.56 -5.50 -9.86
N ASN A 63 10.49 -6.76 -10.31
CA ASN A 63 10.68 -7.12 -11.72
C ASN A 63 9.41 -6.92 -12.57
N LEU A 64 8.28 -6.64 -11.92
CA LEU A 64 6.98 -6.39 -12.56
C LEU A 64 6.61 -4.92 -12.41
N ARG A 65 5.78 -4.44 -13.34
CA ARG A 65 5.17 -3.11 -13.25
C ARG A 65 4.33 -3.01 -11.98
N VAL A 66 4.54 -1.93 -11.22
CA VAL A 66 3.71 -1.57 -10.06
C VAL A 66 2.31 -1.22 -10.55
N CYS A 67 1.26 -1.76 -9.90
CA CYS A 67 -0.12 -1.42 -10.26
C CYS A 67 -0.45 0.03 -9.86
N LEU A 68 -1.51 0.58 -10.46
CA LEU A 68 -1.91 1.98 -10.22
C LEU A 68 -2.22 2.25 -8.74
N ASP A 69 -2.94 1.32 -8.10
CA ASP A 69 -3.26 1.40 -6.68
C ASP A 69 -2.01 1.45 -5.79
N CYS A 70 -1.07 0.52 -5.97
CA CYS A 70 0.17 0.47 -5.21
C CYS A 70 1.07 1.68 -5.47
N HIS A 71 1.05 2.23 -6.68
CA HIS A 71 1.77 3.47 -6.99
C HIS A 71 1.20 4.65 -6.18
N THR A 72 -0.13 4.79 -6.14
CA THR A 72 -0.81 5.82 -5.33
C THR A 72 -0.58 5.61 -3.83
N ALA A 73 -0.74 4.37 -3.35
CA ALA A 73 -0.49 4.01 -1.95
C ALA A 73 0.96 4.33 -1.53
N THR A 74 1.96 3.96 -2.35
CA THR A 74 3.37 4.26 -2.07
C THR A 74 3.62 5.76 -1.92
N LYS A 75 3.02 6.57 -2.80
CA LYS A 75 3.12 8.04 -2.74
C LYS A 75 2.52 8.61 -1.45
N LEU A 76 1.38 8.09 -1.02
CA LEU A 76 0.74 8.55 0.22
C LEU A 76 1.50 8.07 1.45
N ILE A 77 1.94 6.82 1.48
CA ILE A 77 2.74 6.28 2.59
C ILE A 77 4.02 7.10 2.75
N SER A 78 4.74 7.37 1.65
CA SER A 78 5.95 8.20 1.66
C SER A 78 5.71 9.57 2.30
N LYS A 79 4.61 10.24 1.95
CA LYS A 79 4.23 11.52 2.58
C LYS A 79 3.87 11.39 4.06
N ILE A 80 3.13 10.34 4.44
CA ILE A 80 2.67 10.10 5.82
C ILE A 80 3.83 9.76 6.74
N THR A 81 4.80 8.99 6.24
CA THR A 81 5.95 8.52 7.02
C THR A 81 7.18 9.40 6.87
N GLU A 82 7.12 10.41 5.99
CA GLU A 82 8.23 11.30 5.63
C GLU A 82 9.49 10.54 5.18
N ARG A 83 9.29 9.50 4.34
CA ARG A 83 10.33 8.53 3.93
C ARG A 83 10.21 8.14 2.45
#